data_AF-A0A502C3M1-F1
#
_entry.id   AF-A0A502C3M1-F1
#
_cell.length_a   1.000
_cell.length_b   1.000
_cell.length_c   1.000
_cell.angle_alpha   90.00
_cell.angle_beta   90.00
_cell.angle_gamma   90.00
#
_symmetry.space_group_name_H-M   'P 1'
#
loop_
_entity.id
_entity.type
_entity.pdbx_description
1 polymer ?
#
loop_
_entity_poly.entity_id
_entity_poly.type
_entity_poly.pdbx_seq_one_letter_code
_entity_poly.pdbx_strand_id
1 'polypeptide(L)'
;MKNKITSLTFALALGTLSLGVSGLVMAQQAMTEPQVHSKLTEQGYTKVHDVKFKDGMWRAEAKSADGKHVDLRIDAKTGEIYPDEQVSRLSEKDVRASLETQGYTHVHDVDFDDGIWKAKAENQSGVDVKLKIDAGTGKVIATD
;
A
#
# COMPACT_ATOMS: atom_id res chain seq x y z
N MET A 1 -76.45 9.74 -17.98
CA MET A 1 -76.28 8.33 -17.58
C MET A 1 -75.03 8.24 -16.72
N LYS A 2 -75.15 7.70 -15.48
CA LYS A 2 -74.15 6.94 -14.67
C LYS A 2 -72.75 7.56 -14.48
N ASN A 3 -72.07 7.62 -13.33
CA ASN A 3 -72.26 7.54 -11.87
C ASN A 3 -70.86 7.90 -11.29
N LYS A 4 -70.82 8.52 -10.09
CA LYS A 4 -69.88 8.44 -8.92
C LYS A 4 -68.45 7.85 -9.15
N ILE A 5 -67.35 8.26 -8.50
CA ILE A 5 -66.98 8.14 -7.07
C ILE A 5 -65.65 8.90 -6.79
N THR A 6 -65.55 9.44 -5.58
CA THR A 6 -64.46 10.05 -4.77
C THR A 6 -63.12 9.30 -4.67
N SER A 7 -62.03 10.04 -4.37
CA SER A 7 -60.85 9.77 -3.48
C SER A 7 -59.52 10.15 -4.18
N LEU A 8 -58.82 11.24 -3.81
CA LEU A 8 -57.94 11.49 -2.65
C LEU A 8 -56.76 10.50 -2.54
N THR A 9 -55.51 10.94 -2.78
CA THR A 9 -54.34 10.83 -1.86
C THR A 9 -53.04 11.36 -2.52
N PHE A 10 -52.53 12.44 -1.91
CA PHE A 10 -51.14 12.79 -1.53
C PHE A 10 -49.94 11.92 -1.99
N ALA A 11 -48.90 12.56 -2.56
CA ALA A 11 -47.48 12.21 -2.38
C ALA A 11 -46.60 13.38 -2.84
N LEU A 12 -46.14 14.22 -1.91
CA LEU A 12 -44.79 14.25 -1.32
C LEU A 12 -43.69 14.70 -2.31
N ALA A 13 -43.36 16.00 -2.24
CA ALA A 13 -42.25 16.61 -2.96
C ALA A 13 -40.90 16.04 -2.46
N LEU A 14 -40.12 15.50 -3.38
CA LEU A 14 -38.76 15.01 -3.14
C LEU A 14 -37.85 16.19 -2.79
N GLY A 15 -37.47 16.27 -1.52
CA GLY A 15 -36.39 17.14 -1.06
C GLY A 15 -35.06 16.70 -1.67
N THR A 16 -34.43 17.61 -2.39
CA THR A 16 -33.04 17.47 -2.83
C THR A 16 -32.12 17.54 -1.63
N LEU A 17 -31.73 16.39 -1.07
CA LEU A 17 -30.59 16.32 -0.17
C LEU A 17 -29.30 16.42 -1.00
N SER A 18 -28.74 17.62 -1.06
CA SER A 18 -27.33 17.81 -1.40
C SER A 18 -26.48 17.25 -0.26
N LEU A 19 -26.03 15.99 -0.39
CA LEU A 19 -24.98 15.45 0.46
C LEU A 19 -23.65 16.08 0.01
N GLY A 20 -23.22 17.09 0.76
CA GLY A 20 -21.86 17.59 0.68
C GLY A 20 -20.90 16.47 1.09
N VAL A 21 -20.22 15.89 0.11
CA VAL A 21 -19.03 15.07 0.34
C VAL A 21 -17.92 16.05 0.74
N SER A 22 -17.90 16.42 2.02
CA SER A 22 -16.66 16.89 2.63
C SER A 22 -15.76 15.68 2.73
N GLY A 23 -14.96 15.49 1.68
CA GLY A 23 -13.91 14.49 1.61
C GLY A 23 -13.01 14.65 2.82
N LEU A 24 -13.17 13.75 3.79
CA LEU A 24 -12.09 13.41 4.68
C LEU A 24 -10.98 12.94 3.75
N VAL A 25 -9.95 13.77 3.59
CA VAL A 25 -8.64 13.31 3.16
C VAL A 25 -8.19 12.37 4.27
N MET A 26 -8.64 11.12 4.17
CA MET A 26 -8.14 10.03 5.00
C MET A 26 -6.67 9.96 4.63
N ALA A 27 -5.80 10.45 5.51
CA ALA A 27 -4.43 9.98 5.51
C ALA A 27 -4.53 8.45 5.49
N GLN A 28 -4.14 7.83 4.39
CA GLN A 28 -4.38 6.41 4.18
C GLN A 28 -3.64 5.67 5.29
N GLN A 29 -4.41 5.24 6.30
CA GLN A 29 -3.86 4.56 7.46
C GLN A 29 -3.24 3.27 6.97
N ALA A 30 -2.08 2.93 7.55
CA ALA A 30 -1.47 1.65 7.29
C ALA A 30 -2.50 0.54 7.51
N MET A 31 -2.53 -0.45 6.62
CA MET A 31 -3.34 -1.65 6.73
C MET A 31 -3.10 -2.29 8.11
N THR A 32 -4.12 -2.91 8.65
CA THR A 32 -4.05 -3.71 9.87
C THR A 32 -3.63 -5.14 9.54
N GLU A 33 -3.12 -5.88 10.53
CA GLU A 33 -2.75 -7.29 10.38
C GLU A 33 -3.88 -8.16 9.77
N PRO A 34 -5.15 -8.06 10.24
CA PRO A 34 -6.25 -8.80 9.61
C PRO A 34 -6.47 -8.43 8.12
N GLN A 35 -6.28 -7.15 7.75
CA GLN A 35 -6.41 -6.72 6.37
C GLN A 35 -5.30 -7.30 5.50
N VAL A 36 -4.07 -7.36 6.01
CA VAL A 36 -2.93 -8.00 5.33
C VAL A 36 -3.20 -9.49 5.16
N HIS A 37 -3.67 -10.17 6.21
CA HIS A 37 -4.02 -11.58 6.14
C HIS A 37 -5.11 -11.87 5.09
N SER A 38 -6.18 -11.06 5.06
CA SER A 38 -7.24 -11.18 4.04
C SER A 38 -6.67 -10.99 2.63
N LYS A 39 -5.88 -9.94 2.43
CA LYS A 39 -5.24 -9.61 1.15
C LYS A 39 -4.38 -10.76 0.64
N LEU A 40 -3.55 -11.36 1.51
CA LEU A 40 -2.71 -12.50 1.14
C LEU A 40 -3.56 -13.72 0.76
N THR A 41 -4.62 -14.01 1.52
CA THR A 41 -5.53 -15.12 1.22
C THR A 41 -6.26 -14.92 -0.11
N GLU A 42 -6.72 -13.70 -0.39
CA GLU A 42 -7.38 -13.33 -1.66
C GLU A 42 -6.45 -13.47 -2.88
N GLN A 43 -5.14 -13.32 -2.70
CA GLN A 43 -4.13 -13.54 -3.74
C GLN A 43 -3.73 -15.01 -3.90
N GLY A 44 -4.36 -15.92 -3.15
CA GLY A 44 -4.12 -17.36 -3.24
C GLY A 44 -2.96 -17.87 -2.37
N TYR A 45 -2.41 -17.03 -1.49
CA TYR A 45 -1.50 -17.50 -0.45
C TYR A 45 -2.26 -18.28 0.61
N THR A 46 -1.66 -19.34 1.12
CA THR A 46 -2.23 -20.18 2.17
C THR A 46 -1.29 -20.28 3.35
N LYS A 47 -1.76 -20.76 4.51
CA LYS A 47 -0.94 -20.88 5.73
C LYS A 47 -0.20 -19.58 6.08
N VAL A 48 -0.89 -18.45 6.00
CA VAL A 48 -0.32 -17.14 6.37
C VAL A 48 -0.10 -17.10 7.88
N HIS A 49 1.10 -16.75 8.31
CA HIS A 49 1.48 -16.63 9.71
C HIS A 49 2.61 -15.60 9.88
N ASP A 50 2.96 -15.33 11.13
CA ASP A 50 4.01 -14.36 11.50
C ASP A 50 3.85 -12.97 10.88
N VAL A 51 2.60 -12.52 10.76
CA VAL A 51 2.27 -11.21 10.20
C VAL A 51 2.68 -10.11 11.18
N LYS A 52 3.69 -9.31 10.81
CA LYS A 52 4.30 -8.29 11.70
C LYS A 52 4.59 -7.00 10.94
N PHE A 53 4.31 -5.86 11.56
CA PHE A 53 4.69 -4.56 11.00
C PHE A 53 6.10 -4.18 11.47
N LYS A 54 7.02 -3.97 10.53
CA LYS A 54 8.42 -3.64 10.80
C LYS A 54 9.04 -2.85 9.65
N ASP A 55 9.86 -1.86 9.96
CA ASP A 55 10.61 -1.04 8.99
C ASP A 55 9.70 -0.43 7.90
N GLY A 56 8.52 0.06 8.30
CA GLY A 56 7.54 0.70 7.40
C GLY A 56 6.74 -0.25 6.50
N MET A 57 6.95 -1.58 6.60
CA MET A 57 6.24 -2.59 5.81
C MET A 57 5.66 -3.69 6.70
N TRP A 58 4.66 -4.41 6.19
CA TRP A 58 4.24 -5.67 6.77
C TRP A 58 5.12 -6.81 6.28
N ARG A 59 5.46 -7.74 7.17
CA ARG A 59 6.13 -9.01 6.84
C ARG A 59 5.19 -10.15 7.15
N ALA A 60 5.19 -11.18 6.32
CA ALA A 60 4.42 -12.40 6.55
C ALA A 60 5.12 -13.62 5.96
N GLU A 61 4.97 -14.76 6.62
CA GLU A 61 5.34 -16.06 6.08
C GLU A 61 4.08 -16.74 5.53
N ALA A 62 4.18 -17.30 4.32
CA ALA A 62 3.04 -17.97 3.69
C ALA A 62 3.47 -19.14 2.80
N LYS A 63 2.48 -19.90 2.34
CA LYS A 63 2.62 -20.81 1.22
C LYS A 63 2.08 -20.20 -0.06
N SER A 64 2.90 -20.17 -1.10
CA SER A 64 2.49 -19.84 -2.46
C SER A 64 1.56 -20.89 -3.04
N ALA A 65 0.92 -20.57 -4.16
CA ALA A 65 0.00 -21.48 -4.86
C ALA A 65 0.68 -22.78 -5.35
N ASP A 66 2.00 -22.76 -5.62
CA ASP A 66 2.79 -23.95 -5.95
C ASP A 66 3.28 -24.72 -4.70
N GLY A 67 2.84 -24.34 -3.50
CA GLY A 67 3.04 -25.06 -2.24
C GLY A 67 4.34 -24.77 -1.51
N LYS A 68 5.18 -23.87 -2.04
CA LYS A 68 6.46 -23.45 -1.44
C LYS A 68 6.24 -22.46 -0.31
N HIS A 69 7.14 -22.47 0.66
CA HIS A 69 7.20 -21.45 1.70
C HIS A 69 7.87 -20.20 1.13
N VAL A 70 7.28 -19.04 1.40
CA VAL A 70 7.77 -17.75 0.92
C VAL A 70 7.63 -16.71 2.02
N ASP A 71 8.64 -15.85 2.10
CA ASP A 71 8.63 -14.66 2.92
C ASP A 71 8.19 -13.48 2.05
N LEU A 72 7.20 -12.75 2.55
CA LEU A 72 6.53 -11.67 1.84
C LEU A 72 6.70 -10.37 2.61
N ARG A 73 7.00 -9.30 1.87
CA ARG A 73 6.80 -7.93 2.31
C ARG A 73 5.58 -7.34 1.66
N ILE A 74 4.82 -6.59 2.42
CA ILE A 74 3.58 -5.98 1.96
C ILE A 74 3.65 -4.49 2.28
N ASP A 75 3.48 -3.67 1.24
CA ASP A 75 3.38 -2.23 1.39
C ASP A 75 2.22 -1.89 2.34
N ALA A 76 2.51 -1.09 3.35
CA ALA A 76 1.58 -0.82 4.42
C ALA A 76 0.35 -0.02 3.98
N LYS A 77 0.43 0.73 2.89
CA LYS A 77 -0.63 1.63 2.41
C LYS A 77 -1.40 1.01 1.25
N THR A 78 -0.70 0.36 0.33
CA THR A 78 -1.26 -0.14 -0.93
C THR A 78 -1.60 -1.63 -0.87
N GLY A 79 -0.98 -2.39 0.04
CA GLY A 79 -1.11 -3.84 0.09
C GLY A 79 -0.41 -4.55 -1.06
N GLU A 80 0.51 -3.86 -1.77
CA GLU A 80 1.35 -4.45 -2.81
C GLU A 80 2.35 -5.43 -2.19
N ILE A 81 2.53 -6.59 -2.83
CA ILE A 81 3.28 -7.73 -2.27
C ILE A 81 4.61 -7.88 -3.01
N TYR A 82 5.68 -7.95 -2.25
CA TYR A 82 7.06 -8.07 -2.70
C TYR A 82 7.66 -9.37 -2.10
N PRO A 83 8.10 -10.33 -2.93
CA PRO A 83 8.80 -11.51 -2.45
C PRO A 83 10.26 -11.19 -2.09
N ASP A 84 10.79 -11.90 -1.09
CA ASP A 84 12.17 -11.67 -0.60
C ASP A 84 13.28 -12.15 -1.58
N GLU A 85 12.96 -12.95 -2.60
CA GLU A 85 13.93 -13.45 -3.60
C GLU A 85 13.84 -12.71 -4.94
N GLN A 86 13.72 -11.38 -4.93
CA GLN A 86 13.77 -10.60 -6.16
C GLN A 86 15.22 -10.34 -6.60
N VAL A 87 15.49 -10.39 -7.91
CA VAL A 87 16.77 -9.93 -8.48
C VAL A 87 16.59 -8.50 -8.96
N SER A 88 17.44 -7.57 -8.51
CA SER A 88 17.34 -6.19 -8.97
C SER A 88 17.74 -6.06 -10.44
N ARG A 89 17.02 -5.17 -11.13
CA ARG A 89 17.36 -4.71 -12.49
C ARG A 89 18.13 -3.38 -12.49
N LEU A 90 18.40 -2.83 -11.31
CA LEU A 90 19.04 -1.55 -11.09
C LEU A 90 20.41 -1.77 -10.46
N SER A 91 21.35 -0.86 -10.73
CA SER A 91 22.59 -0.74 -9.97
C SER A 91 22.40 0.22 -8.78
N GLU A 92 23.34 0.19 -7.83
CA GLU A 92 23.37 1.16 -6.71
C GLU A 92 23.36 2.61 -7.23
N LYS A 93 24.09 2.86 -8.33
CA LYS A 93 24.15 4.17 -8.99
C LYS A 93 22.78 4.58 -9.55
N ASP A 94 22.04 3.64 -10.15
CA ASP A 94 20.71 3.92 -10.69
C ASP A 94 19.72 4.25 -9.56
N VAL A 95 19.82 3.52 -8.45
CA VAL A 95 19.00 3.77 -7.25
C VAL A 95 19.30 5.14 -6.67
N ARG A 96 20.57 5.50 -6.50
CA ARG A 96 20.98 6.83 -6.02
C ARG A 96 20.43 7.95 -6.91
N ALA A 97 20.58 7.82 -8.23
CA ALA A 97 20.03 8.80 -9.19
C ALA A 97 18.50 8.89 -9.13
N SER A 98 17.82 7.76 -8.93
CA SER A 98 16.37 7.72 -8.73
C SER A 98 15.94 8.46 -7.46
N LEU A 99 16.67 8.28 -6.36
CA LEU A 99 16.40 8.96 -5.09
C LEU A 99 16.61 10.47 -5.19
N GLU A 100 17.69 10.91 -5.83
CA GLU A 100 17.93 12.33 -6.10
C GLU A 100 16.81 12.96 -6.93
N THR A 101 16.32 12.24 -7.95
CA THR A 101 15.19 12.67 -8.79
C THR A 101 13.87 12.75 -8.00
N GLN A 102 13.71 11.92 -6.98
CA GLN A 102 12.57 11.95 -6.05
C GLN A 102 12.69 13.06 -4.99
N GLY A 103 13.78 13.83 -4.98
CA GLY A 103 14.00 14.94 -4.06
C GLY A 103 14.65 14.57 -2.74
N TYR A 104 15.26 13.38 -2.66
CA TYR A 104 16.11 13.00 -1.53
C TYR A 104 17.53 13.51 -1.73
N THR A 105 18.15 14.00 -0.67
CA THR A 105 19.52 14.51 -0.66
C THR A 105 20.39 13.68 0.26
N HIS A 106 21.72 13.87 0.21
CA HIS A 106 22.66 13.18 1.11
C HIS A 106 22.49 11.64 1.14
N VAL A 107 22.21 11.03 -0.02
CA VAL A 107 22.01 9.57 -0.12
C VAL A 107 23.29 8.83 0.29
N HIS A 108 23.19 7.83 1.14
CA HIS A 108 24.29 6.97 1.59
C HIS A 108 23.76 5.62 2.07
N ASP A 109 24.67 4.70 2.43
CA ASP A 109 24.34 3.34 2.87
C ASP A 109 23.33 2.65 1.93
N VAL A 110 23.67 2.60 0.63
CA VAL A 110 22.79 2.01 -0.39
C VAL A 110 23.16 0.55 -0.57
N ASP A 111 22.27 -0.35 -0.17
CA ASP A 111 22.48 -1.79 -0.18
C ASP A 111 21.28 -2.53 -0.78
N PHE A 112 21.56 -3.67 -1.42
CA PHE A 112 20.55 -4.57 -1.96
C PHE A 112 20.59 -5.87 -1.19
N ASP A 113 19.53 -6.15 -0.44
CA ASP A 113 19.35 -7.41 0.25
C ASP A 113 17.86 -7.80 0.25
N ASP A 114 17.60 -9.08 0.47
CA ASP A 114 16.26 -9.64 0.52
C ASP A 114 15.32 -9.15 -0.60
N GLY A 115 15.81 -8.92 -1.81
CA GLY A 115 14.97 -8.48 -2.94
C GLY A 115 14.51 -7.02 -2.92
N ILE A 116 14.98 -6.17 -2.00
CA ILE A 116 14.68 -4.74 -1.93
C ILE A 116 15.95 -3.92 -1.76
N TRP A 117 15.96 -2.70 -2.32
CA TRP A 117 17.01 -1.74 -2.02
C TRP A 117 16.73 -1.00 -0.72
N LYS A 118 17.77 -0.78 0.06
CA LYS A 118 17.77 0.04 1.26
C LYS A 118 18.71 1.22 1.05
N ALA A 119 18.35 2.36 1.62
CA ALA A 119 19.20 3.55 1.61
C ALA A 119 18.90 4.43 2.82
N LYS A 120 19.85 5.28 3.18
CA LYS A 120 19.63 6.45 4.03
C LYS A 120 19.74 7.71 3.20
N ALA A 121 18.90 8.69 3.50
CA ALA A 121 18.94 9.98 2.83
C ALA A 121 18.26 11.04 3.69
N GLU A 122 18.49 12.30 3.36
CA GLU A 122 17.68 13.41 3.86
C GLU A 122 16.45 13.58 2.97
N ASN A 123 15.27 13.71 3.58
CA ASN A 123 14.06 14.10 2.88
C ASN A 123 14.03 15.62 2.60
N GLN A 124 12.97 16.11 1.93
CA GLN A 124 12.82 17.53 1.59
C GLN A 124 12.79 18.49 2.80
N SER A 125 12.56 17.96 4.01
CA SER A 125 12.61 18.74 5.26
C SER A 125 14.01 18.73 5.91
N GLY A 126 15.01 18.12 5.26
CA GLY A 126 16.38 17.95 5.80
C GLY A 126 16.47 16.92 6.92
N VAL A 127 15.51 16.00 7.01
CA VAL A 127 15.48 14.95 8.05
C VAL A 127 16.02 13.65 7.47
N ASP A 128 16.97 13.04 8.17
CA ASP A 128 17.48 11.70 7.88
C ASP A 128 16.38 10.65 8.00
N VAL A 129 16.18 9.88 6.95
CA VAL A 129 15.20 8.79 6.86
C VAL A 129 15.83 7.54 6.29
N LYS A 130 15.32 6.38 6.69
CA LYS A 130 15.64 5.12 6.02
C LYS A 130 14.58 4.81 4.98
N LEU A 131 15.04 4.42 3.80
CA LEU A 131 14.19 4.18 2.65
C LEU A 131 14.22 2.70 2.27
N LYS A 132 13.06 2.18 1.90
CA LYS A 132 12.91 0.93 1.14
C LYS A 132 12.55 1.29 -0.28
N ILE A 133 13.25 0.71 -1.24
CA ILE A 133 13.14 1.05 -2.66
C ILE A 133 12.86 -0.22 -3.46
N ASP A 134 11.86 -0.15 -4.34
CA ASP A 134 11.52 -1.23 -5.25
C ASP A 134 12.66 -1.54 -6.23
N ALA A 135 12.99 -2.82 -6.39
CA ALA A 135 14.18 -3.25 -7.10
C ALA A 135 14.09 -3.27 -8.62
N GLY A 136 12.88 -3.06 -9.17
CA GLY A 136 12.64 -2.91 -10.60
C GLY A 136 12.50 -1.46 -11.05
N THR A 137 11.94 -0.59 -10.21
CA THR A 137 11.52 0.77 -10.57
C THR A 137 12.30 1.88 -9.89
N GLY A 138 12.98 1.59 -8.77
CA GLY A 138 13.74 2.60 -8.03
C GLY A 138 12.86 3.57 -7.23
N LYS A 139 11.56 3.27 -7.07
CA LYS A 139 10.62 4.08 -6.28
C LYS A 139 10.72 3.77 -4.79
N VAL A 140 10.62 4.79 -3.94
CA VAL A 140 10.47 4.59 -2.50
C VAL A 140 9.10 4.00 -2.19
N ILE A 141 9.10 2.85 -1.53
CA ILE A 141 7.89 2.08 -1.16
C ILE A 141 7.67 2.06 0.36
N ALA A 142 8.70 2.31 1.17
CA ALA A 142 8.53 2.55 2.60
C ALA A 142 9.60 3.51 3.13
N THR A 143 9.25 4.17 4.23
CA THR A 143 10.15 5.05 4.99
C THR A 143 10.02 4.74 6.47
N ASP A 144 11.15 4.78 7.18
CA ASP A 144 11.30 4.68 8.64
C ASP A 144 12.08 5.90 9.16
#